data_AF-A0A8C0WVE0-F1
#
_entry.id   AF-A0A8C0WVE0-F1
#
_cell.length_a   1.000
_cell.length_b   1.000
_cell.length_c   1.000
_cell.angle_alpha   90.00
_cell.angle_beta   90.00
_cell.angle_gamma   90.00
#
_symmetry.space_group_name_H-M   'P 1'
#
loop_
_entity.id
_entity.type
_entity.pdbx_description
1 polymer ?
#
loop_
_entity_poly.entity_id
_entity_poly.type
_entity_poly.pdbx_seq_one_letter_code
_entity_poly.pdbx_strand_id
1 'polypeptide(L)'
;MPKAKGKTRKQKFGYNVNRKRLNRNARRKAAPRIECSHIRHAWDRTKSVRQNLAEMGLAMDPNKAVPFRKRKVLPCLLVSQTLFSAGEAYGGGHGGEAQRACAEALCAKW
;
A
#
# COMPACT_ATOMS: atom_id res chain seq x y z
N MET A 1 -6.34 -11.05 -37.77
CA MET A 1 -6.74 -9.87 -36.96
C MET A 1 -7.89 -10.24 -36.04
N PRO A 2 -7.73 -10.27 -34.71
CA PRO A 2 -8.84 -10.55 -33.82
C PRO A 2 -9.77 -9.34 -33.80
N LYS A 3 -11.01 -9.50 -34.30
CA LYS A 3 -12.04 -8.47 -34.25
C LYS A 3 -12.29 -8.09 -32.78
N ALA A 4 -12.06 -6.84 -32.43
CA ALA A 4 -12.21 -6.33 -31.08
C ALA A 4 -13.60 -6.71 -30.52
N LYS A 5 -13.63 -7.44 -29.40
CA LYS A 5 -14.85 -7.84 -28.70
C LYS A 5 -15.68 -6.57 -28.43
N GLY A 6 -16.89 -6.58 -28.98
CA GLY A 6 -17.75 -5.40 -29.13
C GLY A 6 -17.98 -4.62 -27.84
N LYS A 7 -18.08 -3.29 -28.01
CA LYS A 7 -18.72 -2.31 -27.12
C LYS A 7 -19.75 -2.97 -26.19
N THR A 8 -19.38 -3.12 -24.92
CA THR A 8 -20.25 -3.65 -23.87
C THR A 8 -21.57 -2.89 -23.90
N ARG A 9 -22.69 -3.61 -24.01
CA ARG A 9 -24.04 -3.03 -24.09
C ARG A 9 -24.22 -2.01 -22.97
N LYS A 10 -24.45 -0.73 -23.32
CA LYS A 10 -24.70 0.33 -22.35
C LYS A 10 -25.90 -0.07 -21.49
N GLN A 11 -25.70 -0.11 -20.17
CA GLN A 11 -26.76 -0.47 -19.24
C GLN A 11 -27.91 0.53 -19.41
N LYS A 12 -29.11 0.03 -19.74
CA LYS A 12 -30.29 0.87 -19.92
C LYS A 12 -30.74 1.40 -18.55
N PHE A 13 -31.17 2.65 -18.50
CA PHE A 13 -31.71 3.24 -17.27
C PHE A 13 -33.02 2.53 -16.89
N GLY A 14 -33.05 1.83 -15.76
CA GLY A 14 -34.28 1.24 -15.24
C GLY A 14 -35.20 2.33 -14.68
N TYR A 15 -36.27 2.66 -15.42
CA TYR A 15 -37.23 3.70 -15.03
C TYR A 15 -37.99 3.38 -13.73
N ASN A 16 -38.16 2.10 -13.42
CA ASN A 16 -38.88 1.64 -12.23
C ASN A 16 -38.01 1.65 -10.95
N VAL A 17 -36.72 1.99 -11.08
CA VAL A 17 -35.78 1.93 -9.96
C VAL A 17 -35.62 3.31 -9.32
N ASN A 18 -36.09 3.46 -8.07
CA ASN A 18 -35.82 4.65 -7.29
C ASN A 18 -34.36 4.66 -6.78
N ARG A 19 -33.46 5.22 -7.59
CA ARG A 19 -32.02 5.31 -7.31
C ARG A 19 -31.69 6.02 -5.99
N LYS A 20 -32.49 7.02 -5.59
CA LYS A 20 -32.32 7.71 -4.30
C LYS A 20 -32.53 6.77 -3.12
N ARG A 21 -33.56 5.89 -3.19
CA ARG A 21 -33.80 4.87 -2.16
C ARG A 21 -32.67 3.83 -2.14
N LEU A 22 -32.23 3.39 -3.31
CA LEU A 22 -31.14 2.41 -3.44
C LEU A 22 -29.83 2.93 -2.84
N ASN A 23 -29.44 4.17 -3.14
CA ASN A 23 -28.25 4.80 -2.59
C ASN A 23 -28.34 4.97 -1.06
N ARG A 24 -29.50 5.35 -0.52
CA ARG A 24 -29.72 5.41 0.94
C ARG A 24 -29.56 4.04 1.60
N ASN A 25 -30.10 2.99 0.98
CA ASN A 25 -29.96 1.62 1.49
C ASN A 25 -28.51 1.13 1.41
N ALA A 26 -27.81 1.40 0.31
CA ALA A 26 -26.40 1.06 0.14
C ALA A 26 -25.53 1.76 1.20
N ARG A 27 -25.76 3.07 1.45
CA ARG A 27 -25.07 3.83 2.50
C ARG A 27 -25.31 3.26 3.90
N ARG A 28 -26.54 2.82 4.20
CA ARG A 28 -26.86 2.17 5.49
C ARG A 28 -26.14 0.83 5.66
N LYS A 29 -26.03 0.04 4.59
CA LYS A 29 -25.32 -1.26 4.60
C LYS A 29 -23.80 -1.09 4.66
N ALA A 30 -23.27 -0.03 4.06
CA ALA A 30 -21.85 0.29 4.07
C ALA A 30 -21.38 0.99 5.37
N ALA A 31 -22.29 1.23 6.32
CA ALA A 31 -21.93 1.82 7.59
C ALA A 31 -21.03 0.86 8.39
N PRO A 32 -19.94 1.34 9.01
CA PRO A 32 -19.02 0.49 9.75
C PRO A 32 -19.68 -0.07 11.00
N ARG A 33 -19.43 -1.36 11.29
CA ARG A 33 -19.76 -1.96 12.58
C ARG A 33 -18.66 -1.60 13.57
N ILE A 34 -18.79 -0.42 14.15
CA ILE A 34 -17.88 0.12 15.18
C ILE A 34 -18.06 -0.72 16.43
N GLU A 35 -17.01 -1.12 17.16
CA GLU A 35 -17.16 -1.86 18.44
C GLU A 35 -17.20 -0.96 19.67
N CYS A 36 -16.39 0.10 19.69
CA CYS A 36 -16.32 1.03 20.81
C CYS A 36 -17.65 1.78 21.03
N SER A 37 -18.16 1.75 22.27
CA SER A 37 -19.42 2.40 22.67
C SER A 37 -19.38 3.92 22.49
N HIS A 38 -18.30 4.58 22.92
CA HIS A 38 -18.16 6.04 22.83
C HIS A 38 -18.27 6.55 21.39
N ILE A 39 -17.58 5.87 20.47
CA ILE A 39 -17.61 6.22 19.04
C ILE A 39 -19.01 5.94 18.47
N ARG A 40 -19.67 4.84 18.85
CA ARG A 40 -21.05 4.55 18.43
C ARG A 40 -22.02 5.67 18.82
N HIS A 41 -21.90 6.19 20.04
CA HIS A 41 -22.78 7.26 20.53
C HIS A 41 -22.51 8.60 19.86
N ALA A 42 -21.25 8.94 19.61
CA ALA A 42 -20.88 10.15 18.90
C ALA A 42 -21.12 10.09 17.38
N TRP A 43 -21.46 8.91 16.82
CA TRP A 43 -21.58 8.71 15.38
C TRP A 43 -22.91 9.21 14.80
N ASP A 44 -22.86 10.29 14.02
CA ASP A 44 -24.02 10.78 13.26
C ASP A 44 -24.12 10.09 11.88
N ARG A 45 -25.27 9.48 11.58
CA ARG A 45 -25.54 8.78 10.32
C ARG A 45 -25.83 9.74 9.15
N THR A 46 -26.13 11.00 9.42
CA THR A 46 -26.44 12.00 8.38
C THR A 46 -25.17 12.56 7.75
N LYS A 47 -24.10 12.69 8.54
CA LYS A 47 -22.81 13.24 8.16
C LYS A 47 -21.95 12.23 7.40
N SER A 48 -20.89 12.76 6.78
CA SER A 48 -19.89 11.91 6.13
C SER A 48 -18.96 11.27 7.16
N VAL A 49 -18.37 10.11 6.81
CA VAL A 49 -17.36 9.43 7.66
C VAL A 49 -16.23 10.39 8.04
N ARG A 50 -15.73 11.17 7.08
CA ARG A 50 -14.67 12.16 7.31
C ARG A 50 -15.08 13.20 8.35
N GLN A 51 -16.30 13.73 8.23
CA GLN A 51 -16.80 14.77 9.12
C GLN A 51 -17.01 14.23 10.54
N ASN A 52 -17.61 13.04 10.68
CA ASN A 52 -17.76 12.41 11.99
C ASN A 52 -16.42 12.21 12.70
N LEU A 53 -15.42 11.69 11.98
CA LEU A 53 -14.09 11.49 12.54
C LEU A 53 -13.44 12.83 12.92
N ALA A 54 -13.54 13.84 12.07
CA ALA A 54 -13.00 15.17 12.36
C ALA A 54 -13.64 15.83 13.59
N GLU A 55 -14.96 15.70 13.76
CA GLU A 55 -15.67 16.24 14.93
C GLU A 55 -15.27 15.56 16.25
N MET A 56 -14.91 14.28 16.20
CA MET A 56 -14.34 13.55 17.33
C MET A 56 -12.81 13.79 17.52
N GLY A 57 -12.18 14.58 16.65
CA GLY A 57 -10.73 14.78 16.66
C GLY A 57 -9.91 13.57 16.18
N LEU A 58 -10.53 12.63 15.47
CA LEU A 58 -9.89 11.43 14.94
C LEU A 58 -9.36 11.66 13.52
N ALA A 59 -8.17 11.11 13.26
CA ALA A 59 -7.59 11.12 11.93
C ALA A 59 -8.29 10.11 11.01
N MET A 60 -8.73 10.56 9.83
CA MET A 60 -9.29 9.68 8.80
C MET A 60 -8.20 8.83 8.13
N ASP A 61 -7.05 9.45 7.87
CA ASP A 61 -5.88 8.78 7.30
C ASP A 61 -4.73 8.83 8.31
N PRO A 62 -4.34 7.67 8.88
CA PRO A 62 -3.29 7.62 9.88
C PRO A 62 -1.93 8.08 9.33
N ASN A 63 -1.67 7.86 8.03
CA ASN A 63 -0.39 8.19 7.40
C ASN A 63 -0.24 9.70 7.18
N LYS A 64 -1.36 10.43 7.10
CA LYS A 64 -1.38 11.89 7.05
C LYS A 64 -1.21 12.51 8.42
N ALA A 65 -1.80 11.91 9.45
CA ALA A 65 -1.66 12.38 10.82
C ALA A 65 -0.26 12.10 11.38
N VAL A 66 0.31 10.94 11.06
CA VAL A 66 1.65 10.54 11.48
C VAL A 66 2.46 10.12 10.24
N PRO A 67 3.17 11.07 9.59
CA PRO A 67 3.99 10.75 8.42
C PRO A 67 5.12 9.80 8.77
N PHE A 68 5.23 8.70 8.03
CA PHE A 68 6.37 7.79 8.17
C PHE A 68 7.66 8.44 7.66
N ARG A 69 8.70 8.41 8.49
CA ARG A 69 10.05 8.77 8.07
C ARG A 69 10.59 7.66 7.16
N LYS A 70 10.68 7.92 5.85
CA LYS A 70 11.33 7.01 4.91
C LYS A 70 12.82 6.96 5.23
N ARG A 71 13.28 5.85 5.85
CA ARG A 71 14.71 5.56 5.97
C ARG A 71 15.25 5.30 4.57
N LYS A 72 16.31 6.01 4.18
CA LYS A 72 17.05 5.69 2.94
C LYS A 72 17.67 4.32 3.16
N VAL A 73 17.14 3.29 2.52
CA VAL A 73 17.78 1.97 2.50
C VAL A 73 19.10 2.16 1.77
N LEU A 74 20.21 2.03 2.51
CA LEU A 74 21.55 2.03 1.91
C LEU A 74 21.68 0.76 1.04
N PRO A 75 22.22 0.86 -0.18
CA PRO A 75 22.17 -0.18 -1.21
C PRO A 75 23.20 -1.30 -0.96
N CYS A 76 23.35 -1.79 0.27
CA CYS A 76 24.28 -2.87 0.58
C CYS A 76 23.83 -4.22 -0.04
N LEU A 77 22.52 -4.39 -0.33
CA LEU A 77 21.95 -5.64 -0.85
C LEU A 77 22.05 -5.82 -2.39
N LEU A 78 22.58 -4.84 -3.13
CA LEU A 78 22.74 -4.96 -4.59
C LEU A 78 24.15 -5.39 -5.02
N VAL A 79 25.14 -5.35 -4.12
CA VAL A 79 26.54 -5.67 -4.42
C VAL A 79 26.78 -7.19 -4.51
N SER A 80 25.93 -8.01 -3.89
CA SER A 80 26.10 -9.47 -3.86
C SER A 80 25.71 -10.16 -5.17
N GLN A 81 24.81 -9.60 -5.98
CA GLN A 81 24.39 -10.22 -7.25
C GLN A 81 25.44 -10.04 -8.36
N THR A 82 26.14 -8.90 -8.40
CA THR A 82 27.15 -8.65 -9.44
C THR A 82 28.46 -9.40 -9.21
N LEU A 83 28.76 -9.77 -7.95
CA LEU A 83 29.97 -10.55 -7.62
C LEU A 83 29.79 -12.05 -7.84
N PHE A 84 28.56 -12.57 -7.77
CA PHE A 84 28.28 -13.99 -8.04
C PHE A 84 28.44 -14.34 -9.53
N SER A 85 28.07 -13.42 -10.44
CA SER A 85 28.21 -13.66 -11.89
C SER A 85 29.61 -13.40 -12.47
N ALA A 86 30.50 -12.74 -11.72
CA ALA A 86 31.89 -12.51 -12.16
C ALA A 86 32.84 -13.67 -11.77
N GLY A 87 32.42 -14.56 -10.86
CA GLY A 87 33.24 -15.67 -10.33
C GLY A 87 33.33 -16.92 -11.22
N GLU A 88 32.51 -17.05 -12.27
CA GLU A 88 32.52 -18.22 -13.15
C GLU A 88 33.54 -18.11 -14.32
N ALA A 89 34.19 -16.96 -14.50
CA ALA A 89 35.01 -16.70 -15.69
C ALA A 89 36.53 -16.93 -15.53
N TYR A 90 37.06 -17.13 -14.31
CA TYR A 90 38.51 -17.33 -14.11
C TYR A 90 38.78 -18.47 -13.13
N GLY A 91 39.12 -19.64 -13.69
CA GLY A 91 39.70 -20.72 -12.92
C GLY A 91 41.10 -20.37 -12.40
N GLY A 92 41.41 -20.84 -11.19
CA GLY A 92 42.77 -21.04 -10.71
C GLY A 92 43.28 -20.07 -9.65
N GLY A 93 43.48 -20.59 -8.44
CA GLY A 93 44.60 -20.23 -7.56
C GLY A 93 44.44 -19.02 -6.64
N HIS A 94 44.40 -19.29 -5.32
CA HIS A 94 44.84 -18.40 -4.24
C HIS A 94 44.38 -16.92 -4.28
N GLY A 95 43.08 -16.65 -4.08
CA GLY A 95 42.56 -15.28 -3.97
C GLY A 95 41.49 -15.04 -2.88
N GLY A 96 41.11 -16.06 -2.11
CA GLY A 96 39.96 -15.99 -1.21
C GLY A 96 40.15 -15.10 0.04
N GLU A 97 41.39 -14.91 0.49
CA GLU A 97 41.67 -14.21 1.75
C GLU A 97 41.68 -12.69 1.58
N ALA A 98 42.22 -12.19 0.45
CA ALA A 98 42.22 -10.76 0.13
C ALA A 98 40.80 -10.22 -0.12
N GLN A 99 39.92 -11.04 -0.70
CA GLN A 99 38.52 -10.66 -0.94
C GLN A 99 37.71 -10.59 0.36
N ARG A 100 37.98 -11.49 1.32
CA ARG A 100 37.39 -11.47 2.66
C ARG A 100 37.82 -10.24 3.45
N ALA A 101 39.11 -9.89 3.42
CA ALA A 101 39.65 -8.72 4.12
C ALA A 101 39.08 -7.40 3.57
N CYS A 102 38.90 -7.27 2.25
CA CYS A 102 38.24 -6.10 1.66
C CYS A 102 36.76 -5.99 2.04
N ALA A 103 36.04 -7.11 2.14
CA ALA A 103 34.64 -7.12 2.56
C ALA A 103 34.46 -6.76 4.04
N GLU A 104 35.33 -7.25 4.94
CA GLU A 104 35.33 -6.87 6.36
C GLU A 104 35.72 -5.40 6.58
N ALA A 105 36.71 -4.89 5.84
CA ALA A 105 37.16 -3.51 5.96
C ALA A 105 36.10 -2.48 5.48
N LEU A 106 35.25 -2.85 4.51
CA LEU A 106 34.14 -2.02 4.07
C LEU A 106 32.94 -2.05 5.03
N CYS A 107 32.75 -3.16 5.76
CA CYS A 107 31.70 -3.30 6.77
C CYS A 107 32.06 -2.57 8.07
N ALA A 108 33.34 -2.51 8.46
CA ALA A 108 33.80 -1.83 9.69
C ALA A 108 33.82 -0.29 9.60
N LYS A 109 33.56 0.28 8.41
CA LYS A 109 33.54 1.73 8.19
C LYS A 109 32.15 2.37 8.33
N TRP A 110 31.15 1.58 8.72
CA TRP A 110 29.77 2.01 9.00
C TRP A 110 29.15 1.27 10.18
#